data_AF-A0A6G2Q1D6-F1
#
_entry.id   AF-A0A6G2Q1D6-F1
#
_cell.length_a   1.000
_cell.length_b   1.000
_cell.length_c   1.000
_cell.angle_alpha   90.00
_cell.angle_beta   90.00
_cell.angle_gamma   90.00
#
_symmetry.space_group_name_H-M   'P 1'
#
loop_
_entity.id
_entity.type
_entity.pdbx_description
1 polymer ?
#
loop_
_entity_poly.entity_id
_entity_poly.type
_entity_poly.pdbx_seq_one_letter_code
_entity_poly.pdbx_strand_id
1 'polypeptide(L)'
;LSAFADEVTRVAREVGTEGRLGGQADVKGVKGTWRDLTDSVNFMAGNLTNQVRNVAQVATAVAQGDLSQKITVDARGEILELKSTINTMVDQLSAFADEVTRVAREVGTEGRLGGQAQVRGVAGTWKDLTDNV
;
A
#
# COMPACT_ATOMS: atom_id res chain seq x y z
N LEU A 1 -21.92 -19.42 24.05
CA LEU A 1 -20.48 -19.20 24.29
C LEU A 1 -19.62 -19.94 23.28
N SER A 2 -19.84 -21.24 23.01
CA SER A 2 -19.13 -21.98 21.94
C SER A 2 -19.22 -21.29 20.57
N ALA A 3 -20.43 -20.95 20.12
CA ALA A 3 -20.63 -20.28 18.83
C ALA A 3 -19.91 -18.92 18.69
N PHE A 4 -19.70 -18.18 19.79
CA PHE A 4 -18.92 -16.95 19.77
C PHE A 4 -17.43 -17.25 19.61
N ALA A 5 -16.92 -18.19 20.42
CA ALA A 5 -15.51 -18.56 20.39
C ALA A 5 -15.10 -19.15 19.03
N ASP A 6 -15.96 -19.98 18.45
CA ASP A 6 -15.74 -20.57 17.13
C ASP A 6 -15.64 -19.48 16.05
N GLU A 7 -16.54 -18.50 16.09
CA GLU A 7 -16.61 -17.45 15.08
C GLU A 7 -15.44 -16.46 15.18
N VAL A 8 -15.07 -16.03 16.39
CA VAL A 8 -13.90 -15.17 16.58
C VAL A 8 -12.61 -15.90 16.19
N THR A 9 -12.50 -17.19 16.52
CA THR A 9 -11.35 -18.02 16.12
C THR A 9 -11.27 -18.13 14.60
N ARG A 10 -12.41 -18.30 13.92
CA ARG A 10 -12.49 -18.35 12.46
C ARG A 10 -11.99 -17.04 11.83
N VAL A 11 -12.52 -15.90 12.26
CA VAL A 11 -12.13 -14.58 11.73
C VAL A 11 -10.65 -14.29 11.99
N ALA A 12 -10.15 -14.60 13.20
CA ALA A 12 -8.75 -14.43 13.53
C ALA A 12 -7.83 -15.28 12.62
N ARG A 13 -8.22 -16.52 12.33
CA ARG A 13 -7.48 -17.39 11.41
C ARG A 13 -7.54 -16.87 9.98
N GLU A 14 -8.72 -16.52 9.47
CA GLU A 14 -8.90 -16.05 8.10
C GLU A 14 -8.13 -14.75 7.83
N VAL A 15 -8.34 -13.72 8.66
CA VAL A 15 -7.74 -12.40 8.43
C VAL A 15 -6.28 -12.38 8.88
N GLY A 16 -5.97 -13.00 10.03
CA GLY A 16 -4.65 -12.90 10.65
C GLY A 16 -3.64 -13.94 10.17
N THR A 17 -4.07 -15.13 9.72
CA THR A 17 -3.16 -16.23 9.33
C THR A 17 -3.27 -16.58 7.85
N GLU A 18 -4.48 -16.70 7.33
CA GLU A 18 -4.72 -17.07 5.92
C GLU A 18 -4.64 -15.87 4.96
N GLY A 19 -4.63 -14.64 5.50
CA GLY A 19 -4.63 -13.41 4.70
C GLY A 19 -5.91 -13.18 3.90
N ARG A 20 -7.00 -13.89 4.24
CA ARG A 20 -8.32 -13.73 3.63
C ARG A 20 -9.02 -12.51 4.21
N LEU A 21 -8.80 -11.37 3.58
CA LEU A 21 -9.35 -10.09 4.01
C LEU A 21 -10.86 -10.00 3.75
N GLY A 22 -11.58 -9.40 4.70
CA GLY A 22 -13.04 -9.20 4.64
C GLY A 22 -13.86 -10.17 5.50
N GLY A 23 -13.21 -11.09 6.23
CA GLY A 23 -13.88 -11.93 7.21
C GLY A 23 -14.46 -11.10 8.36
N GLN A 24 -15.74 -11.34 8.68
CA GLN A 24 -16.46 -10.75 9.80
C GLN A 24 -17.14 -11.85 10.60
N ALA A 25 -17.24 -11.65 11.91
CA ALA A 25 -17.91 -12.53 12.84
C ALA A 25 -19.41 -12.22 12.85
N ASP A 26 -20.24 -13.24 12.60
CA ASP A 26 -21.69 -13.19 12.79
C ASP A 26 -22.10 -14.19 13.88
N VAL A 27 -22.36 -13.67 15.09
CA VAL A 27 -22.79 -14.49 16.23
C VAL A 27 -24.24 -14.18 16.57
N LYS A 28 -25.15 -15.09 16.23
CA LYS A 28 -26.59 -14.91 16.51
C LYS A 28 -26.87 -14.93 18.02
N GLY A 29 -27.70 -13.98 18.45
CA GLY A 29 -28.24 -13.95 19.81
C GLY A 29 -27.30 -13.40 20.89
N VAL A 30 -26.13 -12.87 20.54
CA VAL A 30 -25.26 -12.18 21.50
C VAL A 30 -25.81 -10.80 21.88
N LYS A 31 -25.68 -10.46 23.16
CA LYS A 31 -26.11 -9.16 23.74
C LYS A 31 -25.08 -8.72 24.78
N GLY A 32 -25.12 -7.42 25.12
CA GLY A 32 -24.20 -6.82 26.08
C GLY A 32 -22.75 -6.99 25.64
N THR A 33 -21.86 -7.27 26.60
CA THR A 33 -20.40 -7.36 26.38
C THR A 33 -20.00 -8.25 25.20
N TRP A 34 -20.71 -9.35 24.95
CA TRP A 34 -20.38 -10.24 23.82
C TRP A 34 -20.66 -9.61 22.46
N ARG A 35 -21.71 -8.79 22.36
CA ARG A 35 -21.98 -8.02 21.15
C ARG A 35 -20.92 -6.95 20.93
N ASP A 36 -20.58 -6.21 21.99
CA ASP A 36 -19.56 -5.15 21.92
C ASP A 36 -18.20 -5.71 21.50
N LEU A 37 -17.86 -6.92 21.96
CA LEU A 37 -16.65 -7.63 21.54
C LEU A 37 -16.72 -8.09 20.08
N THR A 38 -17.84 -8.65 19.61
CA THR A 38 -18.04 -8.99 18.19
C THR A 38 -17.87 -7.75 17.30
N ASP A 39 -18.50 -6.64 17.68
CA ASP A 39 -18.44 -5.39 16.94
C ASP A 39 -17.02 -4.82 16.91
N SER A 40 -16.28 -4.92 18.02
CA SER A 40 -14.87 -4.52 18.11
C SER A 40 -13.95 -5.35 17.22
N VAL A 41 -14.13 -6.69 17.20
CA VAL A 41 -13.37 -7.60 16.33
C VAL A 41 -13.66 -7.29 14.86
N ASN A 42 -14.94 -7.09 14.52
CA ASN A 42 -15.36 -6.75 13.15
C ASN A 42 -14.81 -5.40 12.70
N PHE A 43 -14.80 -4.39 13.59
CA PHE A 43 -14.23 -3.09 13.30
C PHE A 43 -12.72 -3.19 13.02
N MET A 44 -11.98 -3.91 13.86
CA MET A 44 -10.55 -4.15 13.66
C MET A 44 -10.28 -4.90 12.34
N ALA A 45 -10.97 -6.01 12.10
CA ALA A 45 -10.82 -6.80 10.88
C ALA A 45 -11.16 -6.00 9.61
N GLY A 46 -12.22 -5.18 9.67
CA GLY A 46 -12.65 -4.31 8.59
C GLY A 46 -11.62 -3.22 8.27
N ASN A 47 -11.09 -2.55 9.30
CA ASN A 47 -10.05 -1.52 9.12
C ASN A 47 -8.78 -2.10 8.50
N LEU A 48 -8.27 -3.21 9.03
CA LEU A 48 -7.08 -3.86 8.49
C LEU A 48 -7.31 -4.35 7.05
N THR A 49 -8.47 -4.94 6.77
CA THR A 49 -8.86 -5.35 5.41
C THR A 49 -8.80 -4.19 4.43
N ASN A 50 -9.42 -3.06 4.77
CA ASN A 50 -9.48 -1.90 3.89
C ASN A 50 -8.09 -1.31 3.64
N GLN A 51 -7.29 -1.20 4.70
CA GLN A 51 -5.92 -0.68 4.64
C GLN A 51 -5.01 -1.54 3.77
N VAL A 52 -4.97 -2.86 4.03
CA VAL A 52 -4.11 -3.79 3.29
C VAL A 52 -4.55 -3.92 1.83
N ARG A 53 -5.86 -3.96 1.56
CA ARG A 53 -6.36 -4.06 0.17
C ARG A 53 -6.01 -2.81 -0.66
N ASN A 54 -6.05 -1.61 -0.06
CA ASN A 54 -5.65 -0.38 -0.76
C ASN A 54 -4.14 -0.35 -1.03
N VAL A 55 -3.31 -0.80 -0.07
CA VAL A 55 -1.87 -0.99 -0.26
C VAL A 55 -1.59 -1.95 -1.43
N ALA A 56 -2.23 -3.11 -1.43
CA ALA A 56 -2.05 -4.13 -2.47
C ALA A 56 -2.46 -3.62 -3.86
N GLN A 57 -3.53 -2.82 -3.95
CA GLN A 57 -3.98 -2.21 -5.20
C GLN A 57 -2.92 -1.26 -5.77
N VAL A 58 -2.37 -0.38 -4.94
CA VAL A 58 -1.35 0.59 -5.38
C VAL A 58 -0.05 -0.12 -5.76
N ALA A 59 0.39 -1.11 -4.98
CA ALA A 59 1.55 -1.92 -5.35
C ALA A 59 1.36 -2.65 -6.70
N THR A 60 0.14 -3.16 -6.96
CA THR A 60 -0.21 -3.78 -8.24
C THR A 60 -0.17 -2.77 -9.39
N ALA A 61 -0.73 -1.58 -9.19
CA ALA A 61 -0.72 -0.52 -10.19
C ALA A 61 0.71 -0.10 -10.56
N VAL A 62 1.57 0.10 -9.55
CA VAL A 62 2.99 0.41 -9.73
C VAL A 62 3.70 -0.70 -10.51
N ALA A 63 3.44 -1.97 -10.19
CA ALA A 63 4.02 -3.10 -10.92
C ALA A 63 3.55 -3.17 -12.40
N GLN A 64 2.38 -2.61 -12.70
CA GLN A 64 1.84 -2.46 -14.06
C GLN A 64 2.31 -1.17 -14.75
N GLY A 65 3.14 -0.35 -14.09
CA GLY A 65 3.65 0.91 -14.61
C GLY A 65 2.73 2.11 -14.40
N ASP A 66 1.61 1.97 -13.69
CA ASP A 66 0.76 3.09 -13.32
C ASP A 66 1.27 3.74 -12.02
N LEU A 67 2.07 4.79 -12.19
CA LEU A 67 2.67 5.57 -11.10
C LEU A 67 1.78 6.73 -10.63
N SER A 68 0.55 6.84 -11.16
CA SER A 68 -0.41 7.87 -10.73
C SER A 68 -1.18 7.47 -9.46
N GLN A 69 -1.20 6.18 -9.12
CA GLN A 69 -1.97 5.66 -8.00
C GLN A 69 -1.27 5.89 -6.66
N LYS A 70 -2.05 6.31 -5.67
CA LYS A 70 -1.60 6.52 -4.28
C LYS A 70 -2.52 5.82 -3.30
N ILE A 71 -1.95 5.43 -2.17
CA ILE A 71 -2.74 4.96 -1.04
C ILE A 71 -3.41 6.19 -0.44
N THR A 72 -4.74 6.23 -0.42
CA THR A 72 -5.53 7.37 0.04
C THR A 72 -6.26 7.08 1.34
N VAL A 73 -6.53 5.81 1.65
CA VAL A 73 -7.26 5.41 2.87
C VAL A 73 -6.58 5.91 4.14
N ASP A 74 -7.40 6.26 5.14
CA ASP A 74 -6.91 6.69 6.44
C ASP A 74 -6.17 5.56 7.18
N ALA A 75 -5.03 5.91 7.72
CA ALA A 75 -4.14 5.00 8.43
C ALA A 75 -3.52 5.71 9.64
N ARG A 76 -3.14 4.92 10.65
CA ARG A 76 -2.46 5.39 11.86
C ARG A 76 -1.38 4.38 12.25
N GLY A 77 -0.42 4.82 13.06
CA GLY A 77 0.67 3.97 13.54
C GLY A 77 1.47 3.36 12.39
N GLU A 78 1.79 2.07 12.52
CA GLU A 78 2.62 1.31 11.55
C GLU A 78 2.02 1.31 10.14
N ILE A 79 0.70 1.29 10.01
CA ILE A 79 0.03 1.32 8.69
C ILE A 79 0.18 2.69 8.02
N LEU A 80 0.23 3.78 8.80
CA LEU A 80 0.50 5.11 8.25
C LEU A 80 1.94 5.22 7.75
N GLU A 81 2.90 4.66 8.49
CA GLU A 81 4.29 4.60 8.07
C GLU A 81 4.46 3.78 6.78
N LEU A 82 3.78 2.64 6.69
CA LEU A 82 3.74 1.83 5.48
C LEU A 82 3.13 2.59 4.29
N LYS A 83 1.97 3.24 4.50
CA LYS A 83 1.32 4.11 3.50
C LYS A 83 2.28 5.19 3.01
N SER A 84 2.95 5.88 3.92
CA SER A 84 3.88 6.97 3.62
C SER A 84 5.08 6.47 2.81
N THR A 85 5.67 5.35 3.23
CA THR A 85 6.80 4.71 2.56
C THR A 85 6.45 4.32 1.13
N ILE A 86 5.31 3.66 0.93
CA ILE A 86 4.87 3.26 -0.42
C ILE A 86 4.55 4.47 -1.28
N ASN A 87 3.82 5.46 -0.76
CA ASN A 87 3.52 6.67 -1.52
C ASN A 87 4.80 7.41 -1.94
N THR A 88 5.80 7.50 -1.05
CA THR A 88 7.11 8.10 -1.34
C THR A 88 7.84 7.32 -2.44
N MET A 89 7.82 5.97 -2.38
CA MET A 89 8.37 5.13 -3.44
C MET A 89 7.69 5.41 -4.79
N VAL A 90 6.36 5.55 -4.82
CA VAL A 90 5.64 5.91 -6.05
C VAL A 90 6.06 7.28 -6.58
N ASP A 91 6.24 8.28 -5.70
CA ASP A 91 6.71 9.62 -6.11
C ASP A 91 8.10 9.56 -6.73
N GLN A 92 9.02 8.83 -6.10
CA GLN A 92 10.39 8.66 -6.60
C GLN A 92 10.41 7.95 -7.96
N LEU A 93 9.61 6.89 -8.12
CA LEU A 93 9.48 6.18 -9.40
C LEU A 93 8.92 7.10 -10.50
N SER A 94 7.89 7.88 -10.18
CA SER A 94 7.27 8.80 -11.15
C SER A 94 8.26 9.86 -11.60
N ALA A 95 8.98 10.49 -10.65
CA ALA A 95 9.98 11.50 -10.97
C ALA A 95 11.13 10.93 -11.81
N PHE A 96 11.53 9.68 -11.54
CA PHE A 96 12.56 9.00 -12.34
C PHE A 96 12.06 8.71 -13.77
N ALA A 97 10.83 8.23 -13.93
CA ALA A 97 10.24 7.97 -15.25
C ALA A 97 10.14 9.26 -16.09
N ASP A 98 9.76 10.38 -15.47
CA ASP A 98 9.74 11.69 -16.11
C ASP A 98 11.14 12.12 -16.58
N GLU A 99 12.15 11.91 -15.73
CA GLU A 99 13.52 12.31 -16.03
C GLU A 99 14.14 11.46 -17.15
N VAL A 100 13.92 10.15 -17.13
CA VAL A 100 14.34 9.26 -18.23
C VAL A 100 13.66 9.68 -19.54
N THR A 101 12.38 10.03 -19.50
CA THR A 101 11.65 10.51 -20.69
C THR A 101 12.22 11.83 -21.22
N ARG A 102 12.59 12.76 -20.32
CA ARG A 102 13.23 14.03 -20.67
C ARG A 102 14.59 13.81 -21.33
N VAL A 103 15.48 13.05 -20.70
CA VAL A 103 16.83 12.77 -21.22
C VAL A 103 16.76 12.05 -22.56
N ALA A 104 15.86 11.08 -22.71
CA ALA A 104 15.64 10.38 -23.98
C ALA A 104 15.21 11.35 -25.11
N ARG A 105 14.40 12.36 -24.80
CA ARG A 105 14.00 13.40 -25.77
C ARG A 105 15.17 14.33 -26.13
N GLU A 106 15.95 14.78 -25.15
CA GLU A 106 17.08 15.69 -25.39
C GLU A 106 18.18 15.01 -26.24
N VAL A 107 18.49 13.75 -25.93
CA VAL A 107 19.49 12.98 -26.68
C VAL A 107 18.96 12.56 -28.04
N GLY A 108 17.74 12.02 -28.10
CA GLY A 108 17.21 11.39 -29.31
C GLY A 108 16.62 12.37 -30.33
N THR A 109 15.90 13.40 -29.87
CA THR A 109 15.21 14.36 -30.76
C THR A 109 15.90 15.71 -30.85
N GLU A 110 16.55 16.19 -29.78
CA GLU A 110 17.21 17.51 -29.78
C GLU A 110 18.72 17.43 -30.09
N GLY A 111 19.31 16.22 -30.12
CA GLY A 111 20.73 16.01 -30.39
C GLY A 111 21.66 16.61 -29.32
N ARG A 112 21.13 16.91 -28.12
CA ARG A 112 21.88 17.44 -26.99
C ARG A 112 22.49 16.28 -26.20
N LEU A 113 23.80 16.09 -26.35
CA LEU A 113 24.56 15.09 -25.62
C LEU A 113 25.12 15.71 -24.32
N GLY A 114 24.94 15.02 -23.18
CA GLY A 114 25.50 15.40 -21.87
C GLY A 114 24.52 15.96 -20.84
N GLY A 115 23.21 15.75 -21.01
CA GLY A 115 22.22 16.11 -19.99
C GLY A 115 22.21 15.11 -18.84
N GLN A 116 22.78 15.49 -17.69
CA GLN A 116 22.71 14.66 -16.48
C GLN A 116 21.28 14.58 -15.97
N ALA A 117 20.87 13.38 -15.56
CA ALA A 117 19.60 13.20 -14.86
C ALA A 117 19.72 13.71 -13.41
N GLN A 118 18.79 14.55 -12.96
CA GLN A 118 18.74 15.00 -11.57
C GLN A 118 17.36 14.79 -10.97
N VAL A 119 17.22 13.73 -10.17
CA VAL A 119 16.02 13.50 -9.38
C VAL A 119 16.30 13.90 -7.92
N ARG A 120 15.47 14.77 -7.35
CA ARG A 120 15.62 15.19 -5.94
C ARG A 120 15.07 14.13 -5.00
N GLY A 121 15.77 13.89 -3.89
CA GLY A 121 15.27 13.03 -2.80
C GLY A 121 15.39 11.53 -3.05
N VAL A 122 16.20 11.11 -4.04
CA VAL A 122 16.52 9.69 -4.29
C VAL A 122 17.85 9.29 -3.64
N ALA A 123 17.96 8.01 -3.27
CA ALA A 123 19.15 7.42 -2.65
C ALA A 123 19.36 5.96 -3.12
N GLY A 124 20.55 5.40 -2.87
CA GLY A 124 20.90 4.04 -3.28
C GLY A 124 20.85 3.86 -4.79
N THR A 125 20.31 2.72 -5.25
CA THR A 125 20.19 2.38 -6.68
C THR A 125 19.55 3.48 -7.51
N TRP A 126 18.61 4.24 -6.94
CA TRP A 126 17.94 5.35 -7.64
C TRP A 126 18.87 6.52 -7.93
N LYS A 127 19.77 6.84 -7.00
CA LYS A 127 20.78 7.88 -7.19
C LYS A 127 21.85 7.41 -8.17
N ASP A 128 22.28 6.15 -8.05
CA ASP A 128 23.27 5.58 -8.96
C ASP A 128 22.76 5.63 -10.41
N LEU A 129 21.47 5.37 -10.63
CA LEU A 129 20.88 5.44 -11.97
C LEU A 129 20.80 6.86 -12.52
N THR A 130 20.64 7.90 -11.69
CA THR A 130 20.65 9.31 -12.17
C THR A 130 22.06 9.82 -12.41
N ASP A 131 23.02 9.42 -11.57
CA ASP A 131 24.40 9.89 -11.65
C ASP A 131 25.19 9.25 -12.83
N ASN A 132 24.70 8.12 -13.36
CA ASN A 132 25.33 7.38 -14.46
C ASN A 132 24.78 7.72 -15.87
N VAL A 133 23.85 8.68 -16.00
CA VAL A 133 23.28 9.12 -17.30
C VAL A 133 23.91 10.42 -17.80
#